data_AF-A0A8X7BZP0-F1
#
_entry.id   AF-A0A8X7BZP0-F1
#
_cell.length_a   1.000
_cell.length_b   1.000
_cell.length_c   1.000
_cell.angle_alpha   90.00
_cell.angle_beta   90.00
_cell.angle_gamma   90.00
#
_symmetry.space_group_name_H-M   'P 1'
#
loop_
_entity.id
_entity.type
_entity.pdbx_description
1 polymer ?
#
loop_
_entity_poly.entity_id
_entity_poly.type
_entity_poly.pdbx_seq_one_letter_code
_entity_poly.pdbx_strand_id
1 'polypeptide(L)'
;MVNKIFDLLGIFSLTTLLPKILLQEAWKIKLKWDDPLPENIQKTFWKWRDETQYLEKIVILRYVEINGNSELHLFVDACKSSYGACVYVRTVTP
;
A
#
# COMPACT_ATOMS: atom_id res chain seq x y z
N MET A 1 -14.16 1.38 -0.06
CA MET A 1 -13.34 1.51 1.17
C MET A 1 -11.89 1.85 0.83
N VAL A 2 -11.25 1.16 -0.12
CA VAL A 2 -9.90 1.52 -0.64
C VAL A 2 -9.81 2.97 -1.11
N ASN A 3 -10.78 3.43 -1.92
CA ASN A 3 -10.81 4.82 -2.44
C ASN A 3 -11.08 5.87 -1.36
N LYS A 4 -11.35 5.48 -0.11
CA LYS A 4 -11.48 6.40 1.03
C LYS A 4 -10.14 6.61 1.76
N ILE A 5 -9.13 5.80 1.45
CA ILE A 5 -7.78 5.97 2.01
C ILE A 5 -7.09 7.09 1.23
N PHE A 6 -6.88 8.21 1.90
CA PHE A 6 -6.20 9.36 1.34
C PHE A 6 -4.71 9.29 1.70
N ASP A 7 -3.88 9.06 0.70
CA ASP A 7 -2.43 8.89 0.86
C ASP A 7 -1.69 9.80 -0.13
N LEU A 8 -1.45 11.04 0.30
CA LEU A 8 -0.76 12.06 -0.51
C LEU A 8 0.70 11.70 -0.80
N LEU A 9 1.35 11.02 0.13
CA LEU A 9 2.79 10.75 0.09
C LEU A 9 3.11 9.32 -0.39
N GLY A 10 2.10 8.49 -0.63
CA GLY A 10 2.29 7.10 -1.03
C GLY A 10 2.83 6.21 0.09
N ILE A 11 2.70 6.62 1.36
CA ILE A 11 3.25 5.89 2.51
C ILE A 11 2.54 4.55 2.70
N PHE A 12 1.24 4.52 2.43
CA PHE A 12 0.40 3.32 2.50
C PHE A 12 0.21 2.67 1.12
N SER A 13 1.03 3.04 0.12
CA SER A 13 0.93 2.52 -1.24
C SER A 13 1.03 0.99 -1.28
N LEU A 14 1.96 0.41 -0.52
CA LEU A 14 2.11 -1.04 -0.38
C LEU A 14 0.93 -1.68 0.34
N THR A 15 0.42 -1.05 1.40
CA THR A 15 -0.75 -1.59 2.11
C THR A 15 -2.01 -1.54 1.25
N THR A 16 -2.16 -0.53 0.40
CA THR A 16 -3.30 -0.41 -0.53
C THR A 16 -3.13 -1.22 -1.81
N LEU A 17 -2.00 -1.90 -2.01
CA LEU A 17 -1.73 -2.66 -3.22
C LEU A 17 -2.66 -3.86 -3.39
N LEU A 18 -2.76 -4.71 -2.37
CA LEU A 18 -3.59 -5.92 -2.39
C LEU A 18 -5.06 -5.63 -2.79
N PRO A 19 -5.77 -4.69 -2.16
CA PRO A 19 -7.15 -4.46 -2.53
C PRO A 19 -7.31 -3.77 -3.89
N LYS A 20 -6.27 -3.09 -4.42
CA LYS A 20 -6.24 -2.60 -5.81
C LYS A 20 -6.11 -3.76 -6.80
N ILE A 21 -5.30 -4.77 -6.49
CA ILE A 21 -5.21 -6.01 -7.30
C ILE A 21 -6.57 -6.73 -7.30
N LEU A 22 -7.18 -6.91 -6.12
CA LEU A 22 -8.51 -7.55 -6.00
C LEU A 22 -9.59 -6.79 -6.77
N LEU A 23 -9.54 -5.45 -6.79
CA LEU A 23 -10.45 -4.63 -7.58
C LEU A 23 -10.27 -4.87 -9.09
N GLN A 24 -9.02 -4.96 -9.57
CA GLN A 24 -8.74 -5.29 -10.96
C GLN A 24 -9.21 -6.70 -11.31
N GLU A 25 -9.05 -7.66 -10.41
CA GLU A 25 -9.56 -9.02 -10.61
C GLU A 25 -11.09 -9.03 -10.69
N ALA A 26 -11.77 -8.34 -9.79
CA ALA A 26 -13.23 -8.22 -9.82
C ALA A 26 -13.74 -7.65 -11.15
N TRP A 27 -13.07 -6.62 -11.69
CA TRP A 27 -13.43 -6.04 -12.99
C TRP A 27 -13.28 -7.01 -14.16
N LYS A 28 -12.30 -7.94 -14.10
CA LYS A 28 -12.11 -8.95 -15.16
C LYS A 28 -13.25 -9.97 -15.20
N ILE A 29 -13.97 -10.17 -14.10
CA ILE A 29 -15.05 -11.16 -13.97
C ILE A 29 -16.35 -10.66 -14.65
N LYS A 30 -16.40 -9.39 -15.09
CA LYS A 30 -17.55 -8.78 -15.81
C LYS A 30 -18.89 -8.96 -15.08
N LEU A 31 -18.86 -8.87 -13.76
CA LEU A 31 -20.05 -8.88 -12.90
C LEU A 31 -20.89 -7.63 -13.14
N LYS A 32 -22.21 -7.73 -12.95
CA LYS A 32 -23.06 -6.53 -12.82
C LYS A 32 -22.77 -5.86 -11.48
N TRP A 33 -23.18 -4.61 -11.36
CA TRP A 33 -22.90 -3.79 -10.18
C TRP A 33 -23.42 -4.40 -8.86
N ASP A 34 -24.58 -5.06 -8.92
CA ASP A 34 -25.24 -5.65 -7.76
C ASP A 34 -24.94 -7.14 -7.56
N ASP A 35 -24.17 -7.75 -8.47
CA ASP A 35 -23.81 -9.16 -8.33
C ASP A 35 -22.79 -9.33 -7.18
N PRO A 36 -22.93 -10.38 -6.36
CA PRO A 36 -21.98 -10.64 -5.29
C PRO A 36 -20.59 -10.99 -5.86
N LEU A 37 -19.54 -10.51 -5.20
CA LEU A 37 -18.17 -10.90 -5.54
C LEU A 37 -17.93 -12.39 -5.23
N PRO A 38 -17.03 -13.07 -5.95
CA PRO A 38 -16.60 -14.42 -5.59
C PRO A 38 -16.07 -14.50 -4.16
N GLU A 39 -16.36 -15.60 -3.48
CA GLU A 39 -16.03 -15.80 -2.06
C GLU A 39 -14.52 -15.64 -1.78
N ASN A 40 -13.66 -16.09 -2.70
CA ASN A 40 -12.21 -15.95 -2.57
C ASN A 40 -11.75 -14.48 -2.52
N ILE A 41 -12.35 -13.61 -3.35
CA ILE A 41 -12.06 -12.17 -3.37
C ILE A 41 -12.57 -11.53 -2.09
N GLN A 42 -13.81 -11.86 -1.69
CA GLN A 42 -14.41 -11.34 -0.46
C GLN A 42 -13.56 -11.68 0.76
N LYS A 43 -13.22 -12.96 0.95
CA LYS A 43 -12.43 -13.44 2.09
C LYS A 43 -11.06 -12.76 2.18
N THR A 44 -10.38 -12.60 1.05
CA THR A 44 -9.07 -11.94 0.99
C THR A 44 -9.20 -10.45 1.32
N PHE A 45 -10.22 -9.79 0.78
CA PHE A 45 -10.50 -8.39 1.07
C PHE A 45 -10.84 -8.14 2.54
N TRP A 46 -11.65 -9.02 3.16
CA TRP A 46 -11.98 -8.91 4.58
C TRP A 46 -10.77 -9.10 5.47
N LYS A 47 -9.92 -10.10 5.17
CA LYS A 47 -8.65 -10.26 5.88
C LYS A 47 -7.78 -8.99 5.81
N TRP A 48 -7.61 -8.43 4.60
CA TRP A 48 -6.86 -7.18 4.43
C TRP A 48 -7.48 -6.04 5.25
N ARG A 49 -8.81 -5.88 5.20
CA ARG A 49 -9.53 -4.86 5.98
C ARG A 49 -9.25 -5.01 7.46
N ASP A 50 -9.34 -6.22 7.99
CA ASP A 50 -9.11 -6.48 9.41
C ASP A 50 -7.66 -6.19 9.80
N GLU A 51 -6.69 -6.41 8.90
CA GLU A 51 -5.29 -6.05 9.13
C GLU A 51 -5.03 -4.53 9.07
N THR A 52 -5.93 -3.72 8.47
CA THR A 52 -5.71 -2.26 8.41
C THR A 52 -5.70 -1.59 9.77
N GLN A 53 -6.28 -2.21 10.81
CA GLN A 53 -6.21 -1.70 12.18
C GLN A 53 -4.77 -1.57 12.69
N TYR A 54 -3.83 -2.36 12.14
CA TYR A 54 -2.42 -2.26 12.52
C TYR A 54 -1.76 -0.98 12.02
N LEU A 55 -2.32 -0.30 11.01
CA LEU A 55 -1.81 0.97 10.51
C LEU A 55 -1.88 2.07 11.58
N GLU A 56 -2.84 1.99 12.50
CA GLU A 56 -2.96 2.95 13.61
C GLU A 56 -1.74 2.91 14.56
N LYS A 57 -1.01 1.78 14.56
CA LYS A 57 0.20 1.60 15.38
C LYS A 57 1.45 2.17 14.72
N ILE A 58 1.36 2.59 13.45
CA ILE A 58 2.49 3.13 12.70
C ILE A 58 2.61 4.62 12.99
N VAL A 59 3.74 5.02 13.58
CA VAL A 59 4.10 6.42 13.76
C VAL A 59 5.04 6.82 12.63
N ILE A 60 4.64 7.84 11.86
CA ILE A 60 5.45 8.39 10.78
C ILE A 60 6.03 9.72 11.24
N LEU A 61 7.35 9.77 11.37
CA LEU A 61 8.07 11.01 11.61
C LEU A 61 8.01 11.87 10.34
N ARG A 62 7.38 13.04 10.43
CA ARG A 62 7.25 13.96 9.29
C ARG A 62 8.50 14.80 9.05
N TYR A 63 9.35 14.92 10.06
CA TYR A 63 10.61 15.64 9.99
C TYR A 63 11.76 14.65 9.92
N VAL A 64 12.66 14.90 8.96
CA VAL A 64 13.93 14.19 8.82
C VAL A 64 15.00 15.25 8.67
N GLU A 65 16.01 15.22 9.53
CA GLU A 65 17.16 16.10 9.42
C GLU A 65 18.08 15.60 8.30
N ILE A 66 18.30 16.45 7.30
CA ILE A 66 19.10 16.16 6.12
C ILE A 66 20.31 17.10 6.13
N ASN A 67 21.51 16.53 5.98
CA ASN A 67 22.76 17.27 5.90
C ASN A 67 23.61 16.78 4.72
N GLY A 68 24.84 17.30 4.57
CA GLY A 68 25.73 16.95 3.45
C GLY A 68 26.15 15.48 3.39
N ASN A 69 25.94 14.71 4.47
CA ASN A 69 26.23 13.28 4.56
C ASN A 69 24.98 12.40 4.46
N SER A 70 23.82 12.98 4.13
CA SER A 70 22.59 12.21 3.97
C SER A 70 22.56 11.48 2.62
N GLU A 71 22.12 10.23 2.65
CA GLU A 71 22.01 9.35 1.50
C GLU A 71 20.53 8.99 1.27
N LEU A 72 20.12 8.93 0.01
CA LEU A 72 18.81 8.43 -0.39
C LEU A 72 18.94 7.01 -0.92
N HIS A 73 18.30 6.05 -0.25
CA HIS A 73 18.35 4.64 -0.62
C HIS A 73 16.99 4.26 -1.20
N LEU A 74 16.97 3.90 -2.48
CA LEU A 74 15.77 3.44 -3.19
C LEU A 74 15.83 1.92 -3.36
N PHE A 75 14.83 1.24 -2.85
CA PHE A 75 14.61 -0.18 -3.06
C PHE A 75 13.39 -0.35 -3.94
N VAL A 76 13.52 -1.14 -5.01
CA VAL A 76 12.43 -1.41 -5.94
C VAL A 76 12.27 -2.91 -6.05
N ASP A 77 11.03 -3.37 -6.04
CA ASP A 77 10.66 -4.75 -6.33
C ASP A 77 9.55 -4.79 -7.39
N ALA A 78 9.52 -5.86 -8.16
CA ALA A 78 8.63 -6.05 -9.27
C ALA A 78 8.09 -7.47 -9.28
N CYS A 79 6.78 -7.60 -9.36
CA CYS A 79 6.12 -8.88 -9.62
C CYS A 79 5.14 -8.74 -10.77
N LYS A 80 4.56 -9.86 -11.22
CA LYS A 80 3.66 -9.89 -12.38
C LYS A 80 2.45 -8.96 -12.23
N SER A 81 1.98 -8.74 -11.00
CA SER A 81 0.79 -7.95 -10.71
C SER A 81 1.09 -6.48 -10.37
N SER A 82 2.35 -6.13 -10.09
CA SER A 82 2.66 -4.80 -9.54
C SER A 82 4.16 -4.49 -9.44
N TYR A 83 4.47 -3.20 -9.43
CA TYR A 83 5.77 -2.67 -9.06
C TYR A 83 5.64 -1.91 -7.73
N GLY A 84 6.63 -2.06 -6.86
CA GLY A 84 6.69 -1.39 -5.56
C GLY A 84 8.05 -0.72 -5.38
N ALA A 85 8.05 0.45 -4.76
CA ALA A 85 9.27 1.18 -4.43
C ALA A 85 9.19 1.71 -2.99
N CYS A 86 10.29 1.61 -2.27
CA CYS A 86 10.48 2.19 -0.94
C CYS A 86 11.70 3.10 -0.95
N VAL A 87 11.54 4.30 -0.40
CA VAL A 87 12.59 5.31 -0.33
C VAL A 87 12.94 5.53 1.14
N TYR A 88 14.22 5.42 1.46
CA TYR A 88 14.75 5.70 2.80
C TYR A 88 15.76 6.85 2.72
N VAL A 89 15.73 7.71 3.72
CA VAL A 89 16.77 8.71 3.94
C VAL A 89 17.62 8.22 5.10
N ARG A 90 18.93 8.10 4.88
CA ARG A 90 19.91 7.74 5.90
C ARG A 90 20.81 8.93 6.15
N THR A 91 20.83 9.43 7.39
CA THR A 91 21.75 10.48 7.83
C THR A 91 22.68 9.89 8.88
N VAL A 92 24.00 10.01 8.69
CA VAL A 92 24.97 9.66 9.73
C VAL A 92 25.21 10.90 10.58
N THR A 93 24.64 10.93 11.78
CA THR A 93 24.99 11.91 12.80
C THR A 93 26.32 11.51 13.47
N PRO A 94 27.24 12.44 13.70
CA PRO A 94 28.47 12.18 14.46
C PRO A 94 28.21 11.73 15.89
#